data_AF-A0A1H8YN55-F1
#
_entry.id   AF-A0A1H8YN55-F1
#
_cell.length_a   1.000
_cell.length_b   1.000
_cell.length_c   1.000
_cell.angle_alpha   90.00
_cell.angle_beta   90.00
_cell.angle_gamma   90.00
#
_symmetry.space_group_name_H-M   'P 1'
#
loop_
_entity.id
_entity.type
_entity.pdbx_description
1 polymer ?
#
loop_
_entity_poly.entity_id
_entity_poly.type
_entity_poly.pdbx_seq_one_letter_code
_entity_poly.pdbx_strand_id
1 'polypeptide(L)'
;MLRERDVPNGVNIGLIATVCRFSLDAGYHVILDGILTTARYGPMLRQLAADHRGQTTFLYLDVPFEETVRRHATRDQASEFTPENMRSWFAASDRLDVPGEQTVTASSSAKDTVDRVIALFTESTLPQVP
;
A
#
# COMPACT_ATOMS: atom_id res chain seq x y z
N MET A 1 5.54 -8.26 15.80
CA MET A 1 5.88 -6.94 15.23
C MET A 1 6.63 -6.12 16.27
N LEU A 2 7.56 -5.25 15.84
CA LEU A 2 8.56 -4.60 16.71
C LEU A 2 8.01 -3.53 17.67
N ARG A 3 6.71 -3.18 17.64
CA ARG A 3 6.10 -2.09 18.43
C ARG A 3 6.90 -0.78 18.38
N GLU A 4 7.47 -0.49 17.21
CA GLU A 4 8.25 0.73 16.96
C GLU A 4 7.36 1.90 16.58
N ARG A 5 7.85 3.11 16.82
CA ARG A 5 7.21 4.33 16.31
C ARG A 5 7.46 4.43 14.80
N ASP A 6 6.47 4.91 14.07
CA ASP A 6 6.63 5.18 12.65
C ASP A 6 7.43 6.48 12.45
N VAL A 7 8.72 6.34 12.13
CA VAL A 7 9.68 7.42 11.93
C VAL A 7 10.55 7.14 10.70
N PRO A 8 11.10 8.18 10.03
CA PRO A 8 12.08 7.98 8.96
C PRO A 8 13.25 7.09 9.42
N ASN A 9 13.70 6.19 8.56
CA ASN A 9 14.77 5.21 8.84
C ASN A 9 14.47 4.24 10.00
N GLY A 10 13.20 4.06 10.36
CA GLY A 10 12.80 3.08 11.36
C GLY A 10 13.15 1.65 10.97
N VAL A 11 13.52 0.82 11.95
CA VAL A 11 13.89 -0.59 11.76
C VAL A 11 12.76 -1.39 11.11
N ASN A 12 11.51 -0.97 11.32
CA ASN A 12 10.32 -1.56 10.71
C ASN A 12 10.37 -1.53 9.16
N ILE A 13 10.96 -0.51 8.54
CA ILE A 13 11.08 -0.40 7.07
C ILE A 13 11.90 -1.57 6.52
N GLY A 14 13.06 -1.84 7.14
CA GLY A 14 13.92 -2.96 6.77
C GLY A 14 13.27 -4.32 7.04
N LEU A 15 12.55 -4.45 8.15
CA LEU A 15 11.81 -5.68 8.47
C LEU A 15 10.72 -5.97 7.44
N ILE A 16 9.91 -4.97 7.06
CA ILE A 16 8.88 -5.11 6.03
C ILE A 16 9.52 -5.61 4.72
N ALA A 17 10.58 -4.94 4.27
CA ALA A 17 11.28 -5.32 3.04
C ALA A 17 11.81 -6.76 3.09
N THR A 18 12.36 -7.17 4.24
CA THR A 18 12.88 -8.53 4.44
C THR A 18 11.77 -9.58 4.35
N VAL A 19 10.62 -9.35 5.00
CA VAL A 19 9.49 -10.29 4.97
C VAL A 19 8.88 -10.38 3.58
N CYS A 20 8.76 -9.25 2.87
CA CYS A 20 8.27 -9.24 1.49
C CYS A 20 9.19 -10.06 0.58
N ARG A 21 10.51 -9.78 0.59
CA ARG A 21 11.48 -10.52 -0.24
C ARG A 21 11.49 -12.00 0.10
N PHE A 22 11.56 -12.34 1.39
CA PHE A 22 11.53 -13.74 1.82
C PHE A 22 10.31 -14.49 1.31
N SER A 23 9.13 -13.89 1.41
CA SER A 23 7.87 -14.51 0.94
C SER A 23 7.85 -14.66 -0.59
N LEU A 24 8.31 -13.64 -1.32
CA LEU A 24 8.40 -13.69 -2.78
C LEU A 24 9.40 -14.75 -3.26
N ASP A 25 10.58 -14.83 -2.64
CA ASP A 25 11.61 -15.83 -2.95
C ASP A 25 11.16 -17.25 -2.62
N ALA A 26 10.27 -17.41 -1.63
CA ALA A 26 9.62 -18.67 -1.31
C ALA A 26 8.46 -19.03 -2.26
N GLY A 27 8.16 -18.19 -3.25
CA GLY A 27 7.14 -18.43 -4.27
C GLY A 27 5.71 -18.01 -3.90
N TYR A 28 5.52 -17.23 -2.83
CA TYR A 28 4.21 -16.71 -2.47
C TYR A 28 3.84 -15.44 -3.25
N HIS A 29 2.54 -15.25 -3.46
CA HIS A 29 1.99 -13.93 -3.77
C HIS A 29 1.95 -13.07 -2.49
N VAL A 30 2.42 -11.83 -2.58
CA VAL A 30 2.49 -10.91 -1.45
C VAL A 30 1.60 -9.71 -1.68
N ILE A 31 0.76 -9.41 -0.68
CA ILE A 31 0.07 -8.13 -0.55
C ILE A 31 0.71 -7.40 0.62
N LEU A 32 1.29 -6.23 0.34
CA LEU A 32 1.78 -5.30 1.36
C LEU A 32 0.79 -4.15 1.47
N ASP A 33 0.13 -4.05 2.62
CA ASP A 33 -0.88 -3.02 2.92
C ASP A 33 -0.52 -2.25 4.20
N GLY A 34 -0.93 -0.98 4.24
CA GLY A 34 -0.74 -0.08 5.37
C GLY A 34 -0.70 1.40 4.99
N ILE A 35 -0.53 2.26 5.99
CA ILE A 35 -0.29 3.70 5.80
C ILE A 35 1.19 3.89 5.47
N LEU A 36 1.56 3.64 4.22
CA LEU A 36 2.96 3.58 3.75
C LEU A 36 3.38 4.88 3.08
N THR A 37 3.48 5.96 3.87
CA THR A 37 3.75 7.30 3.31
C THR A 37 5.00 7.34 2.41
N THR A 38 4.91 8.00 1.26
CA THR A 38 5.98 7.97 0.25
C THR A 38 7.28 8.59 0.76
N ALA A 39 7.17 9.61 1.61
CA ALA A 39 8.31 10.25 2.25
C ALA A 39 9.14 9.28 3.13
N ARG A 40 8.50 8.28 3.74
CA ARG A 40 9.15 7.30 4.64
C ARG A 40 9.46 5.98 3.94
N TYR A 41 8.47 5.43 3.26
CA TYR A 41 8.50 4.08 2.70
C TYR A 41 8.82 4.07 1.20
N GLY A 42 8.69 5.20 0.51
CA GLY A 42 8.80 5.28 -0.94
C GLY A 42 10.11 4.71 -1.51
N PRO A 43 11.30 5.03 -0.94
CA PRO A 43 12.55 4.42 -1.39
C PRO A 43 12.53 2.88 -1.28
N MET A 44 12.04 2.35 -0.16
CA MET A 44 11.96 0.91 0.07
C MET A 44 10.96 0.23 -0.87
N LEU A 45 9.78 0.84 -1.09
CA LEU A 45 8.75 0.32 -2.00
C LEU A 45 9.24 0.27 -3.45
N ARG A 46 9.90 1.34 -3.92
CA ARG A 46 10.49 1.36 -5.27
C ARG A 46 11.59 0.33 -5.42
N GLN A 47 12.41 0.13 -4.38
CA GLN A 47 13.45 -0.90 -4.39
C GLN A 47 12.86 -2.31 -4.42
N LEU A 48 11.81 -2.61 -3.65
CA LEU A 48 11.12 -3.90 -3.72
C LEU A 48 10.60 -4.20 -5.14
N ALA A 49 10.00 -3.22 -5.80
CA ALA A 49 9.54 -3.39 -7.19
C ALA A 49 10.70 -3.56 -8.19
N ALA A 50 11.81 -2.86 -8.00
CA ALA A 50 12.98 -2.99 -8.86
C ALA A 50 13.68 -4.35 -8.69
N ASP A 51 13.72 -4.89 -7.47
CA ASP A 51 14.37 -6.16 -7.15
C ASP A 51 13.52 -7.37 -7.58
N HIS A 52 12.18 -7.24 -7.56
CA HIS A 52 11.27 -8.33 -7.86
C HIS A 52 11.23 -8.64 -9.37
N ARG A 53 11.52 -9.90 -9.72
CA ARG A 53 11.54 -10.35 -11.14
C ARG A 53 10.16 -10.66 -11.70
N GLY A 54 9.17 -10.86 -10.83
CA GLY A 54 7.79 -11.10 -11.23
C GLY A 54 7.01 -9.80 -11.42
N GLN A 55 5.70 -9.93 -11.56
CA GLN A 55 4.83 -8.77 -11.69
C GLN A 55 4.63 -8.08 -10.34
N THR A 56 4.74 -6.75 -10.32
CA THR A 56 4.44 -5.90 -9.16
C THR A 56 3.53 -4.78 -9.62
N THR A 57 2.51 -4.46 -8.80
CA THR A 57 1.63 -3.32 -9.03
C THR A 57 1.40 -2.56 -7.72
N PHE A 58 1.08 -1.28 -7.84
CA PHE A 58 0.81 -0.39 -6.72
C PHE A 58 -0.59 0.17 -6.85
N LEU A 59 -1.33 0.16 -5.74
CA LEU A 59 -2.66 0.74 -5.65
C LEU A 59 -2.65 1.83 -4.58
N TYR A 60 -2.95 3.05 -4.98
CA TYR A 60 -3.17 4.16 -4.08
C TYR A 60 -4.67 4.28 -3.77
N LEU A 61 -5.04 4.18 -2.49
CA LEU A 61 -6.41 4.40 -2.04
C LEU A 61 -6.66 5.91 -1.87
N ASP A 62 -7.33 6.51 -2.85
CA ASP A 62 -7.70 7.92 -2.83
C ASP A 62 -9.02 8.11 -2.07
N VAL A 63 -8.89 8.25 -0.75
CA VAL A 63 -10.01 8.42 0.19
C VAL A 63 -9.95 9.83 0.79
N PRO A 64 -11.03 10.62 0.69
CA PRO A 64 -11.09 11.93 1.32
C PRO A 64 -10.85 11.86 2.83
N PHE A 65 -10.26 12.92 3.39
CA PHE A 65 -10.00 13.02 4.81
C PHE A 65 -11.28 12.84 5.64
N GLU A 66 -12.38 13.44 5.19
CA GLU A 66 -13.68 13.38 5.84
C GLU A 66 -14.20 11.94 5.95
N GLU A 67 -14.00 11.15 4.89
CA GLU A 67 -14.38 9.73 4.89
C GLU A 67 -13.49 8.92 5.84
N THR A 68 -12.20 9.27 5.93
CA THR A 68 -11.26 8.66 6.89
C THR A 68 -11.68 8.94 8.33
N VAL A 69 -12.07 10.18 8.65
CA VAL A 69 -12.60 10.56 9.97
C VAL A 69 -13.91 9.84 10.28
N ARG A 70 -14.84 9.80 9.31
CA ARG A 70 -16.14 9.14 9.48
C ARG A 70 -15.97 7.64 9.79
N ARG A 71 -15.06 6.95 9.12
CA ARG A 71 -14.75 5.53 9.38
C ARG A 71 -13.98 5.33 10.68
N HIS A 72 -13.10 6.25 11.05
CA HIS A 72 -12.38 6.18 12.33
C HIS A 72 -13.33 6.24 13.53
N ALA A 73 -14.37 7.08 13.45
CA ALA A 73 -15.37 7.21 14.51
C ALA A 73 -16.14 5.92 14.83
N THR A 74 -16.08 4.90 13.95
CA THR A 74 -16.74 3.60 14.17
C THR A 74 -15.78 2.52 14.70
N ARG A 75 -14.51 2.84 14.97
CA ARG A 75 -13.50 1.89 15.44
C ARG A 75 -13.36 1.94 16.96
N ASP A 76 -12.87 0.85 17.56
CA ASP A 76 -12.55 0.82 19.00
C ASP A 76 -11.53 1.90 19.40
N GLN A 77 -10.64 2.27 18.48
CA GLN A 77 -9.63 3.31 18.68
C GLN A 77 -10.15 4.74 18.49
N ALA A 78 -11.47 4.95 18.32
CA ALA A 78 -12.05 6.27 18.04
C ALA A 78 -11.66 7.33 19.07
N SER A 79 -11.41 6.93 20.32
CA SER A 79 -11.01 7.80 21.43
C SER A 79 -9.51 8.03 21.57
N GLU A 80 -8.66 7.33 20.78
CA GLU A 80 -7.20 7.42 20.91
C GLU A 80 -6.62 8.68 20.27
N PHE A 81 -7.28 9.25 19.25
CA PHE A 81 -6.82 10.44 18.55
C PHE A 81 -7.97 11.19 17.88
N THR A 82 -7.87 12.51 17.85
CA THR A 82 -8.91 13.41 17.33
C THR A 82 -8.77 13.63 15.82
N PRO A 83 -9.79 14.16 15.13
CA PRO A 83 -9.66 14.60 13.74
C PRO A 83 -8.49 15.58 13.52
N GLU A 84 -8.20 16.47 14.46
CA GLU A 84 -7.05 17.38 14.38
C GLU A 84 -5.72 16.62 14.40
N ASN A 85 -5.61 15.58 15.24
CA ASN A 85 -4.43 14.71 15.23
C ASN A 85 -4.30 14.00 13.88
N MET A 86 -5.38 13.39 13.39
CA MET A 86 -5.40 12.71 12.10
C MET A 86 -5.00 13.64 10.95
N ARG A 87 -5.45 14.90 10.97
CA ARG A 87 -5.13 15.90 9.94
C ARG A 87 -3.63 16.20 9.88
N SER A 88 -2.93 16.14 11.01
CA SER A 88 -1.47 16.33 11.05
C SER A 88 -0.66 15.18 10.42
N TRP A 89 -1.28 14.00 10.28
CA TRP A 89 -0.66 12.81 9.70
C TRP A 89 -1.18 12.48 8.30
N PHE A 90 -2.30 13.09 7.89
CA PHE A 90 -2.93 12.84 6.60
C PHE A 90 -2.12 13.45 5.47
N ALA A 91 -1.63 12.61 4.56
CA ALA A 91 -0.93 13.01 3.36
C ALA A 91 -1.88 12.86 2.16
N ALA A 92 -2.46 13.97 1.71
CA ALA A 92 -3.32 13.99 0.53
C ALA A 92 -2.48 13.75 -0.74
N SER A 93 -2.98 12.91 -1.64
CA SER A 93 -2.35 12.61 -2.93
C SER A 93 -0.93 12.05 -2.82
N ASP A 94 -0.68 11.23 -1.80
CA ASP A 94 0.63 10.63 -1.51
C ASP A 94 0.92 9.40 -2.40
N ARG A 95 1.00 9.65 -3.70
CA ARG A 95 1.25 8.65 -4.74
C ARG A 95 2.73 8.32 -4.87
N LEU A 96 3.06 7.07 -5.19
CA LEU A 96 4.45 6.64 -5.36
C LEU A 96 5.06 7.10 -6.71
N ASP A 97 4.22 7.56 -7.65
CA ASP A 97 4.63 8.04 -8.98
C ASP A 97 5.47 7.02 -9.76
N VAL A 98 5.08 5.74 -9.65
CA VAL A 98 5.70 4.65 -10.40
C VAL A 98 4.86 4.29 -11.63
N PRO A 99 5.48 3.80 -12.72
CA PRO A 99 4.75 3.36 -13.90
C PRO A 99 3.69 2.31 -13.54
N GLY A 100 2.47 2.50 -14.04
CA GLY A 100 1.37 1.54 -13.84
C GLY A 100 0.68 1.62 -12.48
N GLU A 101 1.04 2.57 -11.60
CA GLU A 101 0.31 2.80 -10.35
C GLU A 101 -1.18 3.11 -10.61
N GLN A 102 -2.04 2.36 -9.93
CA GLN A 102 -3.49 2.49 -10.02
C GLN A 102 -4.04 3.33 -8.88
N THR A 103 -5.13 4.06 -9.15
CA THR A 103 -5.88 4.78 -8.12
C THR A 103 -7.22 4.09 -7.88
N VAL A 104 -7.54 3.85 -6.61
CA VAL A 104 -8.82 3.33 -6.15
C VAL A 104 -9.50 4.41 -5.33
N THR A 105 -10.61 4.94 -5.81
CA THR A 105 -11.34 6.02 -5.15
C THR A 105 -12.24 5.49 -4.04
N ALA A 106 -12.63 6.35 -3.09
CA ALA A 106 -13.61 6.02 -2.05
C ALA A 106 -14.97 5.53 -2.57
N SER A 107 -15.33 5.84 -3.82
CA SER A 107 -16.56 5.36 -4.47
C SER A 107 -16.45 3.93 -5.01
N SER A 108 -15.24 3.35 -5.05
CA SER A 108 -15.03 1.98 -5.52
C SER A 108 -15.56 0.97 -4.50
N SER A 109 -16.28 -0.04 -4.96
CA SER A 109 -16.65 -1.15 -4.08
C SER A 109 -15.45 -2.07 -3.82
N ALA A 110 -15.50 -2.82 -2.72
CA ALA A 110 -14.48 -3.82 -2.42
C ALA A 110 -14.39 -4.87 -3.53
N LYS A 111 -15.55 -5.30 -4.07
CA LYS A 111 -15.61 -6.25 -5.17
C LYS A 111 -14.93 -5.71 -6.43
N ASP A 112 -15.26 -4.49 -6.84
CA ASP A 112 -14.67 -3.90 -8.05
C ASP A 112 -13.16 -3.71 -7.91
N THR A 113 -12.70 -3.38 -6.69
CA THR A 113 -11.28 -3.26 -6.38
C THR A 113 -10.57 -4.60 -6.51
N VAL A 114 -11.15 -5.67 -5.94
CA VAL A 114 -10.60 -7.03 -6.04
C VAL A 114 -10.59 -7.53 -7.48
N ASP A 115 -11.70 -7.37 -8.21
CA ASP A 115 -11.80 -7.78 -9.61
C ASP A 115 -10.75 -7.06 -10.46
N ARG A 116 -10.53 -5.76 -10.22
CA ARG A 116 -9.46 -4.99 -10.85
C ARG A 116 -8.06 -5.52 -10.52
N VAL A 117 -7.79 -5.82 -9.25
CA VAL A 117 -6.49 -6.39 -8.85
C VAL A 117 -6.25 -7.71 -9.57
N ILE A 118 -7.23 -8.60 -9.61
CA ILE A 118 -7.11 -9.90 -10.30
C ILE A 118 -6.82 -9.67 -11.79
N ALA A 119 -7.54 -8.77 -12.45
CA ALA A 119 -7.37 -8.47 -13.88
C ALA A 119 -5.92 -8.08 -14.23
N LEU A 120 -5.28 -7.25 -13.38
CA LEU A 120 -3.89 -6.82 -13.58
C LEU A 120 -2.92 -7.99 -13.66
N PHE A 121 -3.12 -9.05 -12.88
CA PHE A 121 -2.24 -10.23 -12.86
C PHE A 121 -2.62 -11.31 -13.86
N THR A 122 -3.85 -11.31 -14.38
CA THR A 122 -4.28 -12.27 -15.41
C THR A 122 -3.91 -11.83 -16.83
N GLU A 123 -3.84 -10.53 -17.11
CA GLU A 123 -3.57 -10.01 -18.46
C GLU A 123 -2.08 -10.13 -18.89
N SER A 124 -1.15 -10.46 -17.97
CA SER A 124 0.29 -10.58 -18.26
C SER A 124 0.78 -12.01 -18.56
N THR A 125 -0.09 -12.97 -18.84
CA THR A 125 0.32 -14.36 -19.12
C THR A 125 -0.18 -14.88 -20.48
N LEU A 126 0.34 -14.32 -21.57
CA LEU A 126 0.47 -15.08 -22.81
C LEU A 126 1.86 -14.84 -23.42
N PRO A 127 2.74 -15.85 -23.48
CA PRO A 127 3.88 -15.78 -24.39
C PRO A 127 3.33 -15.67 -25.82
N GLN A 128 3.69 -14.59 -26.52
CA GLN A 128 3.57 -14.52 -27.97
C GLN A 128 4.61 -15.49 -28.54
N VAL A 129 4.17 -16.69 -28.89
CA VAL A 129 5.00 -17.64 -29.64
C VAL A 129 4.85 -17.30 -31.13
N PRO A 130 5.95 -17.08 -31.87
CA PRO A 130 5.89 -16.90 -33.33
C PRO A 130 5.47 -18.18 -34.06
#